data_AF-A0A382C3U0-F1
#
_entry.id   AF-A0A382C3U0-F1
#
_cell.length_a   1.000
_cell.length_b   1.000
_cell.length_c   1.000
_cell.angle_alpha   90.00
_cell.angle_beta   90.00
_cell.angle_gamma   90.00
#
_symmetry.space_group_name_H-M   'P 1'
#
loop_
_entity.id
_entity.type
_entity.pdbx_description
1 polymer ?
#
loop_
_entity_poly.entity_id
_entity_poly.type
_entity_poly.pdbx_seq_one_letter_code
_entity_poly.pdbx_strand_id
1 'polypeptide(L)'
;MKRNIMLKYRNFMMLSWILILFVAGCSSIDKAESLFKQGDKEAALEMAISLLDDDDAKIRLRSVKLIGKIGEKRGGVALLEHLNDTDAKVQ
;
A
#
# COMPACT_ATOMS: atom_id res chain seq x y z
N MET A 1 -20.92 -18.26 -6.92
CA MET A 1 -21.38 -16.90 -7.32
C MET A 1 -20.54 -15.75 -6.73
N LYS A 2 -19.83 -15.90 -5.60
CA LYS A 2 -19.05 -14.81 -4.97
C LYS A 2 -17.68 -14.50 -5.62
N ARG A 3 -17.06 -15.48 -6.29
CA ARG A 3 -15.70 -15.36 -6.87
C ARG A 3 -15.65 -14.39 -8.07
N ASN A 4 -16.63 -14.46 -8.98
CA ASN A 4 -16.67 -13.60 -10.18
C ASN A 4 -16.95 -12.12 -9.86
N ILE A 5 -17.71 -11.84 -8.81
CA ILE A 5 -18.00 -10.47 -8.39
C ILE A 5 -16.73 -9.85 -7.79
N MET A 6 -16.02 -10.60 -6.95
CA MET A 6 -14.77 -10.16 -6.30
C MET A 6 -13.64 -9.92 -7.32
N LEU A 7 -13.52 -10.78 -8.34
CA LEU A 7 -12.59 -10.60 -9.46
C LEU A 7 -12.91 -9.38 -10.34
N LYS A 8 -14.21 -9.08 -10.51
CA LYS A 8 -14.68 -7.92 -11.30
C LYS A 8 -14.46 -6.60 -10.56
N TYR A 9 -14.63 -6.59 -9.24
CA TYR A 9 -14.27 -5.45 -8.39
C TYR A 9 -12.76 -5.21 -8.39
N ARG A 10 -11.94 -6.27 -8.35
CA ARG A 10 -10.49 -6.18 -8.46
C ARG A 10 -10.05 -5.52 -9.77
N ASN A 11 -10.62 -5.93 -10.91
CA ASN A 11 -10.29 -5.32 -12.21
C ASN A 11 -10.80 -3.87 -12.35
N PHE A 12 -11.97 -3.56 -11.77
CA PHE A 12 -12.53 -2.21 -11.81
C PHE A 12 -11.80 -1.23 -10.86
N MET A 13 -11.34 -1.73 -9.72
CA MET A 13 -10.51 -0.99 -8.76
C MET A 13 -9.11 -0.75 -9.36
N MET A 14 -8.46 -1.75 -9.95
CA MET A 14 -7.18 -1.58 -10.66
C MET A 14 -7.24 -0.46 -11.73
N LEU A 15 -8.34 -0.35 -12.48
CA LEU A 15 -8.54 0.71 -13.49
C LEU A 15 -8.83 2.09 -12.87
N SER A 16 -9.47 2.13 -11.71
CA SER A 16 -9.74 3.39 -10.99
C SER A 16 -8.46 4.00 -10.38
N TRP A 17 -7.43 3.19 -10.11
CA TRP A 17 -6.17 3.62 -9.50
C TRP A 17 -5.15 4.05 -10.57
N ILE A 18 -5.24 3.48 -11.79
CA ILE A 18 -4.47 3.94 -12.96
C ILE A 18 -4.75 5.42 -13.30
N LEU A 19 -5.94 5.94 -12.97
CA LEU A 19 -6.28 7.34 -13.24
C LEU A 19 -5.67 8.33 -12.22
N ILE A 20 -5.10 7.85 -11.10
CA ILE A 20 -4.42 8.67 -10.08
C ILE A 20 -2.88 8.73 -10.31
N LEU A 21 -2.35 7.98 -11.29
CA LEU A 21 -0.92 7.79 -11.60
C LEU A 21 -0.14 9.00 -12.17
N PHE A 22 -0.46 10.25 -11.82
CA PHE A 22 0.37 11.38 -12.31
C PHE A 22 0.94 12.32 -11.25
N VAL A 23 0.63 12.14 -9.97
CA VAL A 23 1.11 13.08 -8.93
C VAL A 23 1.77 12.34 -7.78
N ALA A 24 3.03 11.93 -7.97
CA ALA A 24 4.09 11.94 -6.93
C ALA A 24 5.30 11.12 -7.38
N GLY A 25 6.03 11.61 -8.39
CA GLY A 25 7.40 11.16 -8.60
C GLY A 25 8.29 11.67 -7.47
N CYS A 26 8.36 10.91 -6.37
CA CYS A 26 9.44 10.86 -5.35
C CYS A 26 9.01 9.89 -4.21
N SER A 27 8.93 8.60 -4.50
CA SER A 27 8.68 7.55 -3.52
C SER A 27 9.97 7.18 -2.77
N SER A 28 10.18 7.69 -1.56
CA SER A 28 11.20 7.11 -0.67
C SER A 28 10.54 6.48 0.55
N ILE A 29 10.36 5.16 0.49
CA ILE A 29 10.00 4.34 1.66
C ILE A 29 10.95 4.58 2.85
N ASP A 30 12.20 4.96 2.59
CA ASP A 30 13.18 5.36 3.60
C ASP A 30 12.72 6.57 4.42
N LYS A 31 11.99 7.52 3.80
CA LYS A 31 11.41 8.67 4.51
C LYS A 31 10.28 8.23 5.44
N ALA A 32 9.40 7.35 4.99
CA ALA A 32 8.34 6.78 5.83
C ALA A 32 8.94 6.03 7.04
N GLU A 33 9.97 5.21 6.80
CA GLU A 33 10.68 4.50 7.88
C GLU A 33 11.38 5.46 8.84
N SER A 34 11.94 6.57 8.34
CA SER A 34 12.56 7.60 9.15
C SER A 34 11.55 8.31 10.06
N LEU A 35 10.38 8.68 9.53
CA LEU A 35 9.29 9.27 10.31
C LEU A 35 8.84 8.33 11.44
N PHE A 36 8.68 7.04 11.13
CA PHE A 36 8.33 6.05 12.14
C PHE A 36 9.38 5.96 13.26
N LYS A 37 10.68 5.96 12.90
CA LYS A 37 11.78 5.97 13.88
C LYS A 37 11.80 7.24 14.74
N GLN A 38 11.36 8.37 14.19
CA GLN A 38 11.24 9.65 14.90
C GLN A 38 9.99 9.74 15.77
N GLY A 39 9.06 8.78 15.67
CA GLY A 39 7.83 8.72 16.45
C GLY A 39 6.61 9.33 15.76
N ASP A 40 6.76 9.88 14.55
CA ASP A 40 5.66 10.39 13.73
C ASP A 40 4.97 9.24 13.01
N LYS A 41 4.17 8.47 13.77
CA LYS A 41 3.47 7.28 13.28
C LYS A 41 2.40 7.59 12.24
N GLU A 42 1.74 8.73 12.38
CA GLU A 42 0.64 9.14 11.48
C GLU A 42 1.18 9.47 10.09
N ALA A 43 2.20 10.34 9.99
CA ALA A 43 2.80 10.67 8.71
C ALA A 43 3.51 9.46 8.07
N ALA A 44 4.14 8.61 8.90
CA ALA A 44 4.72 7.36 8.42
C ALA A 44 3.65 6.41 7.84
N LEU A 45 2.48 6.32 8.48
CA LEU A 45 1.39 5.48 8.02
C LEU A 45 0.79 5.99 6.71
N GLU A 46 0.54 7.29 6.60
CA GLU A 46 0.00 7.91 5.39
C GLU A 46 0.92 7.66 4.18
N MET A 47 2.22 7.88 4.37
CA MET A 47 3.21 7.65 3.31
C MET A 47 3.38 6.15 3.00
N ALA A 48 3.31 5.27 3.99
CA ALA A 48 3.36 3.83 3.71
C ALA A 48 2.14 3.40 2.88
N ILE A 49 0.93 3.86 3.23
CA ILE A 49 -0.29 3.54 2.48
C ILE A 49 -0.18 4.00 1.02
N SER A 50 0.36 5.20 0.76
CA SER A 50 0.53 5.68 -0.63
C SER A 50 1.56 4.89 -1.45
N LEU A 51 2.39 4.08 -0.81
CA LEU A 51 3.41 3.22 -1.44
C LEU A 51 2.94 1.77 -1.65
N LEU A 52 1.68 1.45 -1.33
CA LEU A 52 1.11 0.12 -1.58
C LEU A 52 0.89 -0.17 -3.07
N ASP A 53 0.86 0.85 -3.93
CA ASP A 53 0.73 0.72 -5.39
C ASP A 53 2.00 1.11 -6.16
N ASP A 54 3.14 1.23 -5.46
CA ASP A 54 4.41 1.55 -6.11
C ASP A 54 4.79 0.46 -7.15
N ASP A 55 5.32 0.86 -8.30
CA ASP A 55 5.68 -0.06 -9.38
C ASP A 55 6.74 -1.10 -8.92
N ASP A 56 7.63 -0.73 -8.00
CA ASP A 56 8.63 -1.64 -7.45
C ASP A 56 8.05 -2.50 -6.31
N ALA A 57 7.96 -3.80 -6.54
CA ALA A 57 7.51 -4.78 -5.55
C ALA A 57 8.31 -4.74 -4.23
N LYS A 58 9.59 -4.34 -4.27
CA LYS A 58 10.39 -4.14 -3.05
C LYS A 58 9.88 -2.99 -2.21
N ILE A 59 9.43 -1.90 -2.84
CA ILE A 59 8.85 -0.74 -2.16
C ILE A 59 7.51 -1.14 -1.54
N ARG A 60 6.63 -1.80 -2.30
CA ARG A 60 5.35 -2.32 -1.78
C ARG A 60 5.56 -3.26 -0.58
N LEU A 61 6.49 -4.21 -0.68
CA LEU A 61 6.82 -5.12 0.42
C LEU A 61 7.29 -4.39 1.68
N ARG A 62 8.15 -3.38 1.51
CA ARG A 62 8.63 -2.57 2.64
C ARG A 62 7.49 -1.73 3.24
N SER A 63 6.60 -1.20 2.41
CA SER A 63 5.38 -0.52 2.86
C SER A 63 4.51 -1.44 3.73
N VAL A 64 4.17 -2.65 3.24
CA VAL A 64 3.39 -3.63 4.01
C VAL A 64 4.01 -3.91 5.38
N LYS A 65 5.34 -4.13 5.41
CA LYS A 65 6.09 -4.34 6.66
C LYS A 65 6.04 -3.13 7.58
N LEU A 66 6.13 -1.92 7.06
CA LEU A 66 6.08 -0.70 7.85
C LEU A 66 4.67 -0.49 8.45
N ILE A 67 3.62 -0.69 7.66
CA ILE A 67 2.22 -0.62 8.13
C ILE A 67 2.00 -1.62 9.27
N GLY A 68 2.48 -2.87 9.12
CA GLY A 68 2.41 -3.88 10.17
C GLY A 68 3.16 -3.51 11.45
N LYS A 69 4.30 -2.82 11.34
CA LYS A 69 5.06 -2.30 12.50
C LYS A 69 4.36 -1.14 13.19
N ILE A 70 3.69 -0.28 12.44
CA ILE A 70 2.93 0.86 12.98
C ILE A 70 1.73 0.36 13.79
N GLY A 71 1.01 -0.64 13.28
CA GLY A 71 -0.02 -1.37 14.02
C GLY A 71 -1.34 -0.62 14.21
N GLU A 72 -1.59 0.44 13.43
CA GLU A 72 -2.86 1.16 13.49
C GLU A 72 -3.97 0.47 12.69
N LYS A 73 -5.21 0.60 13.18
CA LYS A 73 -6.39 0.00 12.55
C LYS A 73 -6.57 0.41 11.09
N ARG A 74 -6.30 1.69 10.77
CA ARG A 74 -6.35 2.22 9.40
C ARG A 74 -5.40 1.47 8.47
N GLY A 75 -4.22 1.09 8.97
CA GLY A 75 -3.27 0.26 8.23
C GLY A 75 -3.83 -1.10 7.85
N GLY A 76 -4.52 -1.77 8.77
CA GLY A 76 -5.18 -3.05 8.48
C GLY A 76 -6.26 -2.95 7.39
N VAL A 77 -7.01 -1.84 7.35
CA VAL A 77 -8.00 -1.59 6.28
C VAL A 77 -7.31 -1.42 4.93
N ALA A 78 -6.25 -0.61 4.87
CA ALA A 78 -5.49 -0.41 3.64
C ALA A 78 -4.86 -1.73 3.13
N LEU A 79 -4.28 -2.55 4.02
CA LEU A 79 -3.72 -3.85 3.63
C LEU A 79 -4.78 -4.81 3.10
N LEU A 80 -5.99 -4.81 3.68
CA LEU A 80 -7.11 -5.63 3.21
C LEU A 80 -7.47 -5.32 1.75
N GLU A 81 -7.40 -4.05 1.37
CA GLU A 81 -7.65 -3.57 0.00
C GLU A 81 -6.56 -4.04 -1.00
N HIS A 82 -5.35 -4.35 -0.51
CA HIS A 82 -4.17 -4.70 -1.32
C HIS A 82 -3.73 -6.17 -1.19
N LEU A 83 -4.55 -7.05 -0.59
CA LEU A 83 -4.23 -8.48 -0.40
C LEU A 83 -3.97 -9.29 -1.67
N ASN A 84 -4.25 -8.76 -2.85
CA ASN A 84 -4.07 -9.47 -4.13
C ASN A 84 -2.94 -8.83 -4.94
N ASP A 85 -1.75 -8.77 -4.37
CA ASP A 85 -0.56 -8.33 -5.09
C ASP A 85 -0.13 -9.37 -6.15
N THR A 86 0.58 -8.90 -7.18
CA THR A 86 1.18 -9.75 -8.21
C THR A 86 2.47 -10.42 -7.75
N ASP A 87 3.17 -9.83 -6.78
CA ASP A 87 4.36 -10.39 -6.16
C ASP A 87 3.95 -11.22 -4.92
N ALA A 88 4.28 -12.51 -4.96
CA ALA A 88 3.93 -13.47 -3.92
C ALA A 88 4.55 -13.17 -2.54
N LYS A 89 5.56 -12.30 -2.45
CA LYS A 89 6.12 -11.86 -1.16
C LYS A 89 5.37 -10.69 -0.56
N VAL A 90 4.71 -9.89 -1.40
CA VAL A 90 3.91 -8.73 -0.99
C VAL A 90 2.53 -9.18 -0.54
N GLN A 91 1.97 -10.20 -1.21
CA GLN A 91 0.75 -10.91 -0.83
C GLN A 91 0.85 -11.56 0.56
#